data_AF-V8PIK7-F1
#
_entry.id   AF-V8PIK7-F1
#
_cell.length_a   1.000
_cell.length_b   1.000
_cell.length_c   1.000
_cell.angle_alpha   90.00
_cell.angle_beta   90.00
_cell.angle_gamma   90.00
#
_symmetry.space_group_name_H-M   'P 1'
#
loop_
_entity.id
_entity.type
_entity.pdbx_description
1 polymer ?
#
loop_
_entity_poly.entity_id
_entity_poly.type
_entity_poly.pdbx_seq_one_letter_code
_entity_poly.pdbx_strand_id
1 'polypeptide(L)'
;QPFEIGKCLKEFRSSNENWKPRHNIPSSFAWENKFCLQFQILDKMFLVGLTGGIASGKSTVVALLQELGCAVIDADVIARQVVQPYFQAYRRIVHSFGPEILLESGEINREALGNIIFSQPEKRQLLNSITHPEIQKEILKEILKYFVLGYRYVILDIPLLFESKMLTRFMKHTVVVYCDPQVQLSRLMHRNGLTQTEAEARIFAQMPLAQKVKLANHVIDNSGDAEATKKQVLKLHTELENSLEYLMVRLLAVGAAVGMGGLVYFLVQQFV
;
A
#
# COMPACT_ATOMS: atom_id res chain seq x y z
N GLN A 1 -10.68 10.61 -17.21
CA GLN A 1 -10.22 9.23 -16.93
C GLN A 1 -9.44 9.23 -15.62
N PRO A 2 -9.62 8.27 -14.70
CA PRO A 2 -8.93 8.31 -13.40
C PRO A 2 -7.43 8.10 -13.61
N PHE A 3 -6.63 9.01 -13.06
CA PHE A 3 -5.18 8.85 -12.94
C PHE A 3 -4.93 7.64 -12.02
N GLU A 4 -4.78 6.46 -12.64
CA GLU A 4 -4.29 5.26 -11.98
C GLU A 4 -2.80 5.50 -11.68
N ILE A 5 -2.45 5.52 -10.40
CA ILE A 5 -1.06 5.57 -9.92
C ILE A 5 -0.24 4.39 -10.46
N GLY A 6 -0.94 3.34 -10.91
CA GLY A 6 -0.43 2.29 -11.77
C GLY A 6 0.38 2.77 -12.99
N LYS A 7 0.09 3.94 -13.55
CA LYS A 7 0.82 4.50 -14.70
C LYS A 7 2.17 5.11 -14.30
N CYS A 8 2.24 5.77 -13.13
CA CYS A 8 3.47 6.36 -12.59
C CYS A 8 4.50 5.30 -12.19
N LEU A 9 4.03 4.13 -11.75
CA LEU A 9 4.87 2.96 -11.42
C LEU A 9 5.17 2.07 -12.65
N LYS A 10 4.30 2.01 -13.67
CA LYS A 10 4.58 1.32 -14.95
C LYS A 10 5.78 1.91 -15.69
N GLU A 11 5.98 3.23 -15.59
CA GLU A 11 7.09 3.91 -16.26
C GLU A 11 8.42 3.87 -15.49
N PHE A 12 8.42 3.36 -14.26
CA PHE A 12 9.65 3.02 -13.53
C PHE A 12 10.48 1.94 -14.26
N ARG A 13 9.84 1.20 -15.17
CA ARG A 13 10.40 0.05 -15.90
C ARG A 13 11.39 0.43 -17.01
N SER A 14 11.27 1.60 -17.66
CA SER A 14 12.10 1.91 -18.84
C SER A 14 13.42 2.63 -18.55
N SER A 15 13.63 3.13 -17.32
CA SER A 15 14.81 3.95 -16.99
C SER A 15 15.93 3.18 -16.26
N ASN A 16 15.72 1.91 -15.90
CA ASN A 16 16.65 1.14 -15.05
C ASN A 16 17.40 -0.01 -15.75
N GLU A 17 17.26 -0.18 -17.08
CA GLU A 17 17.95 -1.27 -17.80
C GLU A 17 19.45 -0.99 -18.10
N ASN A 18 19.99 0.19 -17.76
CA ASN A 18 21.37 0.57 -18.10
C ASN A 18 22.21 1.12 -16.93
N TRP A 19 21.98 0.66 -15.70
CA TRP A 19 22.78 1.10 -14.55
C TRP A 19 23.96 0.15 -14.25
N LYS A 20 25.19 0.61 -14.51
CA LYS A 20 26.43 0.03 -13.96
C LYS A 20 26.82 0.80 -12.69
N PRO A 21 27.32 0.14 -11.63
CA PRO A 21 27.61 0.81 -10.38
C PRO A 21 28.87 1.66 -10.52
N ARG A 22 28.75 2.98 -10.32
CA ARG A 22 29.88 3.82 -9.90
C ARG A 22 29.67 4.22 -8.45
N HIS A 23 30.75 4.11 -7.69
CA HIS A 23 30.84 4.45 -6.27
C HIS A 23 30.37 5.87 -6.00
N ASN A 24 29.12 6.01 -5.58
CA ASN A 24 28.60 7.08 -4.74
C ASN A 24 27.25 6.59 -4.19
N ILE A 25 27.21 6.35 -2.88
CA ILE A 25 26.04 5.81 -2.18
C ILE A 25 24.96 6.90 -2.15
N PRO A 26 23.78 6.71 -2.75
CA PRO A 26 22.75 7.75 -2.77
C PRO A 26 22.02 7.82 -1.41
N SER A 27 21.44 8.99 -1.12
CA SER A 27 20.53 9.23 0.02
C SER A 27 19.31 8.29 0.07
N SER A 28 19.09 7.49 -0.98
CA SER A 28 18.16 6.36 -1.03
C SER A 28 18.57 5.16 -0.15
N PHE A 29 19.63 5.23 0.64
CA PHE A 29 19.97 4.20 1.64
C PHE A 29 19.67 4.66 3.08
N ALA A 30 19.63 5.97 3.33
CA ALA A 30 19.42 6.51 4.68
C ALA A 30 17.97 6.33 5.19
N TRP A 31 17.00 6.27 4.27
CA TRP A 31 15.59 6.05 4.62
C TRP A 31 15.27 4.60 5.00
N GLU A 32 15.98 3.63 4.41
CA GLU A 32 15.77 2.20 4.66
C GLU A 32 16.02 1.88 6.13
N ASN A 33 17.06 2.48 6.72
CA ASN A 33 17.41 2.28 8.11
C ASN A 33 16.47 3.01 9.09
N LYS A 34 16.03 4.25 8.78
CA LYS A 34 15.10 5.00 9.64
C LYS A 34 13.70 4.39 9.65
N PHE A 35 13.20 3.97 8.49
CA PHE A 35 11.91 3.30 8.39
C PHE A 35 11.96 1.92 9.07
N CYS A 36 13.03 1.15 8.87
CA CYS A 36 13.21 -0.15 9.55
C CYS A 36 13.29 0.00 11.09
N LEU A 37 14.02 1.00 11.60
CA LEU A 37 14.11 1.28 13.05
C LEU A 37 12.78 1.77 13.65
N GLN A 38 11.98 2.56 12.92
CA GLN A 38 10.64 2.96 13.37
C GLN A 38 9.64 1.79 13.38
N PHE A 39 9.83 0.78 12.52
CA PHE A 39 9.02 -0.43 12.48
C PHE A 39 9.49 -1.52 13.47
N GLN A 40 10.74 -1.49 13.93
CA GLN A 40 11.26 -2.43 14.94
C GLN A 40 10.61 -2.29 16.32
N ILE A 41 9.86 -1.21 16.58
CA ILE A 41 9.10 -1.01 17.83
C ILE A 41 7.69 -1.65 17.74
N LEU A 42 7.32 -2.23 16.60
CA LEU A 42 5.99 -2.78 16.30
C LEU A 42 5.93 -4.32 16.29
N ASP A 43 6.50 -4.98 17.30
CA ASP A 43 6.41 -6.46 17.47
C ASP A 43 4.97 -7.01 17.64
N LYS A 44 3.93 -6.16 17.59
CA LYS A 44 2.53 -6.52 17.93
C LYS A 44 1.52 -6.32 16.80
N MET A 45 1.86 -5.58 15.74
CA MET A 45 0.98 -5.39 14.58
C MET A 45 1.79 -5.54 13.30
N PHE A 46 1.38 -6.47 12.44
CA PHE A 46 2.08 -6.73 11.18
C PHE A 46 1.32 -6.18 9.97
N LEU A 47 2.06 -5.95 8.89
CA LEU A 47 1.50 -5.42 7.64
C LEU A 47 1.21 -6.56 6.67
N VAL A 48 0.06 -6.46 6.01
CA VAL A 48 -0.39 -7.38 4.96
C VAL A 48 -0.48 -6.61 3.65
N GLY A 49 0.34 -6.97 2.67
CA GLY A 49 0.30 -6.34 1.35
C GLY A 49 -0.76 -6.99 0.48
N LEU A 50 -1.83 -6.27 0.13
CA LEU A 50 -2.83 -6.73 -0.84
C LEU A 50 -2.51 -6.17 -2.22
N THR A 51 -2.43 -7.05 -3.21
CA THR A 51 -2.14 -6.67 -4.59
C THR A 51 -2.95 -7.49 -5.59
N GLY A 52 -2.91 -7.12 -6.86
CA GLY A 52 -3.68 -7.78 -7.91
C GLY A 52 -3.31 -7.27 -9.30
N GLY A 53 -3.88 -7.90 -10.32
CA GLY A 53 -3.83 -7.41 -11.69
C GLY A 53 -4.94 -6.40 -11.95
N ILE A 54 -4.79 -5.62 -13.03
CA ILE A 54 -5.90 -4.82 -13.55
C ILE A 54 -7.14 -5.71 -13.76
N ALA A 55 -8.32 -5.24 -13.35
CA ALA A 55 -9.58 -5.99 -13.46
C ALA A 55 -9.60 -7.37 -12.77
N SER A 56 -8.70 -7.68 -11.82
CA SER A 56 -8.77 -8.93 -11.04
C SER A 56 -9.84 -8.92 -9.94
N GLY A 57 -10.48 -7.76 -9.70
CA GLY A 57 -11.51 -7.58 -8.67
C GLY A 57 -10.96 -7.43 -7.25
N LYS A 58 -9.74 -6.88 -7.12
CA LYS A 58 -9.14 -6.48 -5.84
C LYS A 58 -10.07 -5.63 -4.97
N SER A 59 -10.83 -4.72 -5.56
CA SER A 59 -11.81 -3.89 -4.85
C SER A 59 -12.90 -4.71 -4.16
N THR A 60 -13.33 -5.83 -4.74
CA THR A 60 -14.29 -6.75 -4.14
C THR A 60 -13.71 -7.40 -2.88
N VAL A 61 -12.45 -7.83 -2.95
CA VAL A 61 -11.74 -8.40 -1.80
C VAL A 61 -11.51 -7.36 -0.70
N VAL A 62 -11.15 -6.12 -1.07
CA VAL A 62 -11.03 -5.00 -0.12
C VAL A 62 -12.36 -4.76 0.61
N ALA A 63 -13.48 -4.69 -0.12
CA ALA A 63 -14.78 -4.47 0.48
C ALA A 63 -15.15 -5.59 1.47
N LEU A 64 -14.92 -6.86 1.11
CA LEU A 64 -15.16 -7.99 1.99
C LEU A 64 -14.29 -7.95 3.26
N LEU A 65 -13.02 -7.54 3.14
CA LEU A 65 -12.13 -7.38 4.31
C LEU A 65 -12.59 -6.24 5.22
N GLN A 66 -13.07 -5.14 4.65
CA GLN A 66 -13.65 -4.02 5.40
C GLN A 66 -14.95 -4.42 6.12
N GLU A 67 -15.81 -5.22 5.50
CA GLU A 67 -17.01 -5.79 6.13
C GLU A 67 -16.68 -6.66 7.34
N LEU A 68 -15.54 -7.35 7.31
CA LEU A 68 -15.01 -8.13 8.44
C LEU A 68 -14.31 -7.26 9.50
N GLY A 69 -14.34 -5.93 9.36
CA GLY A 69 -13.73 -5.01 10.31
C GLY A 69 -12.22 -4.87 10.18
N CYS A 70 -11.60 -5.34 9.09
CA CYS A 70 -10.17 -5.20 8.89
C CYS A 70 -9.79 -3.73 8.58
N ALA A 71 -8.66 -3.29 9.13
CA ALA A 71 -8.05 -2.01 8.75
C ALA A 71 -7.43 -2.13 7.35
N VAL A 72 -7.94 -1.36 6.38
CA VAL A 72 -7.41 -1.27 5.02
C VAL A 72 -6.95 0.15 4.73
N ILE A 73 -5.70 0.29 4.31
CA ILE A 73 -5.09 1.54 3.87
C ILE A 73 -4.89 1.47 2.36
N ASP A 74 -5.58 2.33 1.62
CA ASP A 74 -5.43 2.45 0.16
C ASP A 74 -4.29 3.43 -0.17
N ALA A 75 -3.19 2.90 -0.70
CA ALA A 75 -2.03 3.70 -1.08
C ALA A 75 -2.34 4.65 -2.25
N ASP A 76 -3.26 4.27 -3.15
CA ASP A 76 -3.67 5.11 -4.26
C ASP A 76 -4.48 6.31 -3.79
N VAL A 77 -5.33 6.12 -2.78
CA VAL A 77 -6.07 7.22 -2.15
C VAL A 77 -5.10 8.18 -1.46
N ILE A 78 -4.15 7.67 -0.67
CA ILE A 78 -3.15 8.52 0.02
C ILE A 78 -2.33 9.32 -1.00
N ALA A 79 -1.84 8.69 -2.05
CA ALA A 79 -1.08 9.36 -3.11
C ALA A 79 -1.89 10.47 -3.83
N ARG A 80 -3.22 10.36 -3.89
CA ARG A 80 -4.11 11.42 -4.39
C ARG A 80 -4.36 12.53 -3.38
N GLN A 81 -4.31 12.22 -2.08
CA GLN A 81 -4.52 13.18 -1.01
C GLN A 81 -3.29 14.07 -0.79
N VAL A 82 -2.08 13.51 -0.82
CA VAL A 82 -0.84 14.28 -0.54
C VAL A 82 -0.56 15.41 -1.52
N VAL A 83 -1.22 15.43 -2.68
CA VAL A 83 -1.10 16.50 -3.68
C VAL A 83 -2.22 17.55 -3.57
N GLN A 84 -3.06 17.48 -2.53
CA GLN A 84 -4.10 18.48 -2.27
C GLN A 84 -3.53 19.76 -1.63
N PRO A 85 -4.17 20.94 -1.79
CA PRO A 85 -3.64 22.25 -1.38
C PRO A 85 -3.10 22.36 0.06
N TYR A 86 -3.62 21.54 0.97
CA TYR A 86 -3.25 21.54 2.39
C TYR A 86 -1.93 20.82 2.69
N PHE A 87 -1.40 20.02 1.76
CA PHE A 87 -0.21 19.20 1.98
C PHE A 87 1.08 19.91 1.58
N GLN A 88 2.19 19.54 2.22
CA GLN A 88 3.50 20.07 1.90
C GLN A 88 3.95 19.71 0.47
N ALA A 89 3.59 18.52 -0.01
CA ALA A 89 3.87 18.10 -1.39
C ALA A 89 3.23 19.03 -2.41
N TYR A 90 1.97 19.45 -2.23
CA TYR A 90 1.33 20.42 -3.13
C TYR A 90 2.15 21.71 -3.27
N ARG A 91 2.56 22.32 -2.15
CA ARG A 91 3.34 23.57 -2.19
C ARG A 91 4.66 23.42 -2.94
N ARG A 92 5.36 22.30 -2.70
CA ARG A 92 6.62 21.98 -3.38
C ARG A 92 6.42 21.73 -4.88
N ILE A 93 5.33 21.04 -5.24
CA ILE A 93 4.98 20.78 -6.64
C ILE A 93 4.70 22.11 -7.36
N VAL A 94 3.83 22.97 -6.82
CA VAL A 94 3.54 24.27 -7.42
C VAL A 94 4.79 25.15 -7.55
N HIS A 95 5.67 25.13 -6.54
CA HIS A 95 6.93 25.87 -6.61
C HIS A 95 7.87 25.35 -7.71
N SER A 96 7.95 24.03 -7.91
CA SER A 96 8.86 23.42 -8.89
C SER A 96 8.32 23.38 -10.32
N PHE A 97 7.00 23.29 -10.48
CA PHE A 97 6.33 23.14 -11.78
C PHE A 97 5.60 24.39 -12.24
N GLY A 98 5.59 25.44 -11.42
CA GLY A 98 4.95 26.73 -11.71
C GLY A 98 3.43 26.72 -11.51
N PRO A 99 2.78 27.89 -11.57
CA PRO A 99 1.33 28.01 -11.42
C PRO A 99 0.54 27.48 -12.63
N GLU A 100 1.17 27.24 -13.77
CA GLU A 100 0.54 26.73 -15.00
C GLU A 100 -0.06 25.32 -14.86
N ILE A 101 0.36 24.58 -13.83
CA ILE A 101 -0.21 23.26 -13.51
C ILE A 101 -1.42 23.34 -12.59
N LEU A 102 -1.93 24.54 -12.29
CA LEU A 102 -3.12 24.74 -11.45
C LEU A 102 -4.37 24.97 -12.29
N LEU A 103 -5.50 24.50 -11.78
CA LEU A 103 -6.84 24.88 -12.23
C LEU A 103 -7.21 26.24 -11.64
N GLU A 104 -8.28 26.85 -12.17
CA GLU A 104 -8.85 28.08 -11.61
C GLU A 104 -9.29 27.92 -10.14
N SER A 105 -9.63 26.69 -9.73
CA SER A 105 -9.95 26.36 -8.33
C SER A 105 -8.73 26.34 -7.40
N GLY A 106 -7.52 26.44 -7.94
CA GLY A 106 -6.27 26.28 -7.20
C GLY A 106 -5.85 24.82 -6.99
N GLU A 107 -6.62 23.84 -7.46
CA GLU A 107 -6.20 22.43 -7.44
C GLU A 107 -5.20 22.12 -8.58
N ILE A 108 -4.38 21.09 -8.41
CA ILE A 108 -3.45 20.65 -9.46
C ILE A 108 -4.24 20.06 -10.63
N ASN A 109 -4.05 20.62 -11.82
CA ASN A 109 -4.49 20.06 -13.08
C ASN A 109 -3.66 18.81 -13.40
N ARG A 110 -4.22 17.64 -13.11
CA ARG A 110 -3.57 16.34 -13.29
C ARG A 110 -3.26 16.02 -14.76
N GLU A 111 -4.06 16.53 -15.69
CA GLU A 111 -3.83 16.32 -17.11
C GLU A 111 -2.63 17.13 -17.59
N ALA A 112 -2.57 18.42 -17.22
CA ALA A 112 -1.44 19.28 -17.51
C ALA A 112 -0.14 18.75 -16.87
N LEU A 113 -0.18 18.43 -15.58
CA LEU A 113 0.98 17.84 -14.88
C LEU A 113 1.39 16.50 -15.50
N GLY A 114 0.42 15.66 -15.85
CA GLY A 114 0.62 14.40 -16.55
C GLY A 114 1.41 14.59 -17.84
N ASN A 115 0.95 15.49 -18.72
CA ASN A 115 1.61 15.76 -20.01
C ASN A 115 3.07 16.21 -19.85
N ILE A 116 3.36 17.00 -18.82
CA ILE A 116 4.72 17.44 -18.49
C ILE A 116 5.60 16.27 -18.05
N ILE A 117 5.13 15.44 -17.11
CA ILE A 117 5.94 14.30 -16.60
C ILE A 117 6.01 13.13 -17.60
N PHE A 118 5.08 13.04 -18.55
CA PHE A 118 5.13 12.06 -19.64
C PHE A 118 6.20 12.43 -20.67
N SER A 119 6.33 13.72 -20.98
CA SER A 119 7.32 14.21 -21.95
C SER A 119 8.73 14.36 -21.38
N GLN A 120 8.86 14.58 -20.06
CA GLN A 120 10.15 14.90 -19.42
C GLN A 120 10.47 13.94 -18.25
N PRO A 121 11.36 12.95 -18.45
CA PRO A 121 11.75 11.99 -17.41
C PRO A 121 12.35 12.65 -16.15
N GLU A 122 13.12 13.74 -16.33
CA GLU A 122 13.72 14.49 -15.20
C GLU A 122 12.63 15.11 -14.30
N LYS A 123 11.60 15.71 -14.90
CA LYS A 123 10.46 16.26 -14.15
C LYS A 123 9.67 15.17 -13.45
N ARG A 124 9.54 13.99 -14.04
CA ARG A 124 8.92 12.83 -13.38
C ARG A 124 9.69 12.41 -12.13
N GLN A 125 11.02 12.33 -12.22
CA GLN A 125 11.87 12.03 -11.07
C GLN A 125 11.75 13.10 -9.98
N LEU A 126 11.69 14.38 -10.36
CA LEU A 126 11.47 15.48 -9.44
C LEU A 126 10.12 15.35 -8.71
N LEU A 127 9.03 15.12 -9.44
CA LEU A 127 7.70 14.91 -8.85
C LEU A 127 7.70 13.74 -7.85
N ASN A 128 8.32 12.62 -8.25
CA ASN A 128 8.44 11.44 -7.39
C ASN A 128 9.25 11.75 -6.13
N SER A 129 10.36 12.49 -6.24
CA SER A 129 11.18 12.88 -5.09
C SER A 129 10.44 13.77 -4.07
N ILE A 130 9.45 14.54 -4.54
CA ILE A 130 8.61 15.39 -3.70
C ILE A 130 7.49 14.57 -3.06
N THR A 131 6.82 13.70 -3.83
CA THR A 131 5.63 12.98 -3.37
C THR A 131 5.96 11.77 -2.50
N HIS A 132 7.03 11.02 -2.79
CA HIS A 132 7.34 9.78 -2.07
C HIS A 132 7.48 9.96 -0.55
N PRO A 133 8.23 10.95 -0.02
CA PRO A 133 8.35 11.14 1.42
C PRO A 133 7.01 11.46 2.10
N GLU A 134 6.15 12.25 1.45
CA GLU A 134 4.83 12.62 1.99
C GLU A 134 3.86 11.43 1.98
N ILE A 135 3.86 10.62 0.91
CA ILE A 135 3.05 9.39 0.84
C ILE A 135 3.45 8.43 1.98
N GLN A 136 4.75 8.23 2.18
CA GLN A 136 5.26 7.36 3.23
C GLN A 136 4.85 7.85 4.63
N LYS A 137 4.93 9.16 4.85
CA LYS A 137 4.53 9.78 6.12
C LYS A 137 3.05 9.57 6.43
N GLU A 138 2.17 9.76 5.45
CA GLU A 138 0.73 9.55 5.64
C GLU A 138 0.38 8.07 5.80
N ILE A 139 1.02 7.16 5.05
CA ILE A 139 0.86 5.72 5.27
C ILE A 139 1.28 5.34 6.69
N LEU A 140 2.44 5.81 7.17
CA LEU A 140 2.93 5.52 8.51
C LEU A 140 1.98 6.07 9.59
N LYS A 141 1.39 7.24 9.37
CA LYS A 141 0.43 7.86 10.28
C LYS A 141 -0.85 7.02 10.40
N GLU A 142 -1.40 6.53 9.30
CA GLU A 142 -2.57 5.65 9.33
C GLU A 142 -2.24 4.30 9.98
N ILE A 143 -1.05 3.73 9.72
CA ILE A 143 -0.57 2.53 10.41
C ILE A 143 -0.52 2.77 11.92
N LEU A 144 0.08 3.87 12.37
CA LEU A 144 0.20 4.19 13.79
C LEU A 144 -1.18 4.38 14.46
N LYS A 145 -2.12 4.99 13.75
CA LYS A 145 -3.51 5.14 14.21
C LYS A 145 -4.16 3.78 14.46
N TYR A 146 -4.07 2.84 13.52
CA TYR A 146 -4.62 1.49 13.71
C TYR A 146 -3.88 0.71 14.80
N PHE A 147 -2.58 0.93 14.95
CA PHE A 147 -1.81 0.37 16.06
C PHE A 147 -2.34 0.82 17.42
N VAL A 148 -2.59 2.13 17.60
CA VAL A 148 -3.15 2.68 18.85
C VAL A 148 -4.57 2.16 19.11
N LEU A 149 -5.35 1.94 18.06
CA LEU A 149 -6.69 1.34 18.14
C LEU A 149 -6.66 -0.17 18.45
N GLY A 150 -5.49 -0.80 18.55
CA GLY A 150 -5.34 -2.19 18.93
C GLY A 150 -5.57 -3.20 17.81
N TYR A 151 -5.47 -2.78 16.55
CA TYR A 151 -5.54 -3.68 15.41
C TYR A 151 -4.35 -4.63 15.39
N ARG A 152 -4.61 -5.89 15.03
CA ARG A 152 -3.60 -6.96 14.99
C ARG A 152 -2.77 -6.94 13.72
N TYR A 153 -3.39 -6.52 12.63
CA TYR A 153 -2.73 -6.33 11.35
C TYR A 153 -3.43 -5.22 10.57
N VAL A 154 -2.70 -4.65 9.61
CA VAL A 154 -3.21 -3.63 8.69
C VAL A 154 -2.94 -4.09 7.28
N ILE A 155 -3.96 -4.01 6.43
CA ILE A 155 -3.85 -4.32 5.01
C ILE A 155 -3.45 -3.06 4.26
N LEU A 156 -2.33 -3.10 3.55
CA LEU A 156 -1.95 -2.08 2.59
C LEU A 156 -2.39 -2.49 1.20
N ASP A 157 -3.36 -1.78 0.64
CA ASP A 157 -3.82 -2.00 -0.71
C ASP A 157 -2.92 -1.30 -1.74
N ILE A 158 -2.08 -2.08 -2.43
CA ILE A 158 -1.03 -1.59 -3.33
C ILE A 158 -1.07 -2.38 -4.66
N PRO A 159 -1.63 -1.81 -5.74
CA PRO A 159 -1.76 -2.49 -7.03
C PRO A 159 -0.45 -2.99 -7.65
N LEU A 160 0.67 -2.31 -7.38
CA LEU A 160 1.99 -2.61 -7.95
C LEU A 160 3.03 -2.92 -6.88
N LEU A 161 2.61 -3.72 -5.90
CA LEU A 161 3.41 -4.07 -4.73
C LEU A 161 4.75 -4.71 -5.11
N PHE A 162 4.74 -5.72 -5.99
CA PHE A 162 5.94 -6.48 -6.36
C PHE A 162 6.81 -5.76 -7.38
N GLU A 163 6.21 -4.92 -8.22
CA GLU A 163 6.92 -4.13 -9.22
C GLU A 163 7.74 -3.01 -8.58
N SER A 164 7.19 -2.35 -7.55
CA SER A 164 7.87 -1.26 -6.85
C SER A 164 8.93 -1.75 -5.87
N LYS A 165 8.80 -2.97 -5.32
CA LYS A 165 9.67 -3.60 -4.29
C LYS A 165 9.89 -2.77 -3.01
N MET A 166 9.36 -1.55 -2.95
CA MET A 166 9.68 -0.57 -1.93
C MET A 166 9.10 -0.98 -0.57
N LEU A 167 7.85 -1.43 -0.58
CA LEU A 167 7.10 -1.81 0.62
C LEU A 167 7.08 -3.32 0.90
N THR A 168 7.44 -4.16 -0.08
CA THR A 168 7.35 -5.62 0.03
C THR A 168 8.13 -6.17 1.22
N ARG A 169 9.31 -5.61 1.52
CA ARG A 169 10.15 -6.01 2.65
C ARG A 169 9.54 -5.78 4.03
N PHE A 170 8.55 -4.90 4.13
CA PHE A 170 7.88 -4.59 5.41
C PHE A 170 6.60 -5.41 5.60
N MET A 171 6.17 -6.15 4.56
CA MET A 171 4.97 -6.97 4.61
C MET A 171 5.33 -8.33 5.20
N LYS A 172 4.64 -8.72 6.28
CA LYS A 172 4.75 -10.08 6.83
C LYS A 172 4.05 -11.09 5.96
N HIS A 173 2.89 -10.69 5.43
CA HIS A 173 2.11 -11.48 4.49
C HIS A 173 1.82 -10.67 3.24
N THR A 174 1.83 -11.32 2.10
CA THR A 174 1.44 -10.76 0.80
C THR A 174 0.30 -11.58 0.22
N VAL A 175 -0.74 -10.90 -0.24
CA VAL A 175 -1.98 -11.48 -0.75
C VAL A 175 -2.17 -11.00 -2.18
N VAL A 176 -2.30 -11.94 -3.12
CA VAL A 176 -2.63 -11.63 -4.52
C VAL A 176 -4.07 -12.00 -4.81
N VAL A 177 -4.83 -11.05 -5.35
CA VAL A 177 -6.14 -11.32 -5.93
C VAL A 177 -5.96 -11.78 -7.38
N TYR A 178 -6.14 -13.08 -7.59
CA TYR A 178 -6.04 -13.76 -8.87
C TYR A 178 -7.38 -13.75 -9.61
N CYS A 179 -7.31 -13.75 -10.94
CA CYS A 179 -8.43 -13.91 -11.84
C CYS A 179 -7.91 -14.60 -13.10
N ASP A 180 -8.69 -15.51 -13.68
CA ASP A 180 -8.37 -16.14 -14.95
C ASP A 180 -8.13 -15.08 -16.04
N PRO A 181 -7.10 -15.24 -16.90
CA PRO A 181 -6.79 -14.27 -17.95
C PRO A 181 -7.96 -13.93 -18.87
N GLN A 182 -8.82 -14.91 -19.20
CA GLN A 182 -9.98 -14.68 -20.05
C GLN A 182 -11.01 -13.81 -19.32
N VAL A 183 -11.30 -14.14 -18.06
CA VAL A 183 -12.21 -13.36 -17.21
C VAL A 183 -11.67 -11.95 -16.97
N GLN A 184 -10.36 -11.82 -16.76
CA GLN A 184 -9.67 -10.55 -16.58
C GLN A 184 -9.82 -9.65 -17.82
N LEU A 185 -9.61 -10.22 -19.01
CA LEU A 185 -9.76 -9.52 -20.28
C LEU A 185 -11.20 -9.05 -20.49
N SER A 186 -12.18 -9.95 -20.34
CA SER A 186 -13.60 -9.62 -20.49
C SER A 186 -14.04 -8.53 -19.51
N ARG A 187 -13.64 -8.61 -18.24
CA ARG A 187 -13.94 -7.59 -17.22
C ARG A 187 -13.31 -6.24 -17.58
N LEU A 188 -12.06 -6.23 -18.05
CA LEU A 188 -11.37 -5.01 -18.42
C LEU A 188 -12.03 -4.33 -19.64
N MET A 189 -12.38 -5.11 -20.66
CA MET A 189 -13.08 -4.61 -21.84
C MET A 189 -14.44 -4.02 -21.46
N HIS A 190 -15.26 -4.75 -20.70
CA HIS A 190 -16.59 -4.29 -20.30
C HIS A 190 -16.53 -3.03 -19.42
N ARG A 191 -15.60 -2.97 -18.45
CA ARG A 191 -15.48 -1.84 -17.52
C ARG A 191 -15.02 -0.55 -18.20
N ASN A 192 -14.14 -0.66 -19.20
CA ASN A 192 -13.46 0.49 -19.78
C ASN A 192 -13.83 0.76 -21.25
N GLY A 193 -14.72 -0.04 -21.85
CA GLY A 193 -15.13 0.11 -23.26
C GLY A 193 -13.97 -0.06 -24.24
N LEU A 194 -13.03 -0.95 -23.95
CA LEU A 194 -11.80 -1.11 -24.72
C LEU A 194 -11.92 -2.22 -25.77
N THR A 195 -11.15 -2.08 -26.84
CA THR A 195 -10.91 -3.20 -27.76
C THR A 195 -10.07 -4.28 -27.07
N GLN A 196 -10.14 -5.51 -27.58
CA GLN A 196 -9.35 -6.63 -27.06
C GLN A 196 -7.86 -6.31 -27.03
N THR A 197 -7.31 -5.79 -28.14
CA THR A 197 -5.88 -5.45 -28.25
C THR A 197 -5.44 -4.38 -27.25
N GLU A 198 -6.27 -3.36 -27.01
CA GLU A 198 -5.97 -2.34 -25.99
C GLU A 198 -6.02 -2.89 -24.57
N ALA A 199 -6.98 -3.78 -24.28
CA ALA A 199 -7.11 -4.43 -22.99
C ALA A 199 -5.91 -5.36 -22.72
N GLU A 200 -5.51 -6.16 -23.71
CA GLU A 200 -4.31 -6.99 -23.68
C GLU A 200 -3.04 -6.17 -23.45
N ALA A 201 -2.83 -5.09 -24.21
CA ALA A 201 -1.69 -4.19 -24.04
C ALA A 201 -1.61 -3.63 -22.60
N ARG A 202 -2.76 -3.30 -21.99
CA ARG A 202 -2.81 -2.81 -20.60
C ARG A 202 -2.47 -3.90 -19.58
N ILE A 203 -2.90 -5.14 -19.82
CA ILE A 203 -2.59 -6.31 -18.98
C ILE A 203 -1.09 -6.61 -19.08
N PHE A 204 -0.54 -6.72 -20.30
CA PHE A 204 0.88 -7.04 -20.53
C PHE A 204 1.86 -5.98 -20.03
N ALA A 205 1.40 -4.73 -19.89
CA ALA A 205 2.21 -3.69 -19.29
C ALA A 205 2.43 -3.86 -17.76
N GLN A 206 1.67 -4.74 -17.08
CA GLN A 206 1.90 -5.12 -15.67
C GLN A 206 2.72 -6.41 -15.57
N MET A 207 3.25 -6.71 -14.39
CA MET A 207 3.82 -8.03 -14.14
C MET A 207 2.72 -9.10 -14.32
N PRO A 208 2.99 -10.19 -15.06
CA PRO A 208 2.02 -11.27 -15.24
C PRO A 208 1.47 -11.77 -13.90
N LEU A 209 0.16 -11.99 -13.84
CA LEU A 209 -0.51 -12.37 -12.60
C LEU A 209 0.03 -13.70 -12.03
N ALA A 210 0.36 -14.64 -12.93
CA ALA A 210 1.02 -15.90 -12.56
C ALA A 210 2.40 -15.70 -11.89
N GLN A 211 3.14 -14.64 -12.23
CA GLN A 211 4.38 -14.30 -11.54
C GLN A 211 4.10 -13.70 -10.16
N LYS A 212 3.10 -12.82 -10.04
CA LYS A 212 2.67 -12.28 -8.73
C LYS A 212 2.26 -13.39 -7.77
N VAL A 213 1.51 -14.38 -8.26
CA VAL A 213 1.09 -15.56 -7.49
C VAL A 213 2.29 -16.31 -6.89
N LYS A 214 3.38 -16.47 -7.65
CA LYS A 214 4.61 -17.13 -7.16
C LYS A 214 5.35 -16.34 -6.09
N LEU A 215 5.16 -15.03 -6.03
CA LEU A 215 5.80 -14.14 -5.06
C LEU A 215 4.95 -13.94 -3.80
N ALA A 216 3.69 -14.34 -3.83
CA ALA A 216 2.74 -14.10 -2.76
C ALA A 216 2.72 -15.23 -1.74
N ASN A 217 2.45 -14.89 -0.48
CA ASN A 217 2.19 -15.89 0.55
C ASN A 217 0.80 -16.50 0.42
N HIS A 218 -0.16 -15.69 -0.02
CA HIS A 218 -1.57 -16.04 -0.10
C HIS A 218 -2.16 -15.63 -1.46
N VAL A 219 -3.10 -16.43 -1.94
CA VAL A 219 -3.80 -16.18 -3.21
C VAL A 219 -5.29 -16.27 -2.96
N ILE A 220 -6.04 -15.26 -3.42
CA ILE A 220 -7.50 -15.28 -3.46
C ILE A 220 -7.91 -15.37 -4.93
N ASP A 221 -8.56 -16.46 -5.30
CA ASP A 221 -9.14 -16.63 -6.63
C ASP A 221 -10.52 -15.95 -6.71
N ASN A 222 -10.62 -14.97 -7.61
CA ASN A 222 -11.83 -14.21 -7.93
C ASN A 222 -12.30 -14.45 -9.38
N SER A 223 -11.98 -15.62 -9.94
CA SER A 223 -12.44 -16.07 -11.26
C SER A 223 -13.87 -16.62 -11.23
N GLY A 224 -14.25 -17.25 -10.12
CA GLY A 224 -15.56 -17.91 -9.93
C GLY A 224 -16.60 -17.03 -9.25
N ASP A 225 -17.49 -17.67 -8.50
CA ASP A 225 -18.63 -17.03 -7.84
C ASP A 225 -18.21 -16.17 -6.64
N ALA A 226 -18.96 -15.10 -6.38
CA ALA A 226 -18.71 -14.18 -5.27
C ALA A 226 -18.70 -14.88 -3.90
N GLU A 227 -19.51 -15.93 -3.71
CA GLU A 227 -19.51 -16.72 -2.48
C GLU A 227 -18.21 -17.51 -2.29
N ALA A 228 -17.62 -18.04 -3.37
CA ALA A 228 -16.36 -18.75 -3.30
C ALA A 228 -15.21 -17.81 -2.90
N THR A 229 -15.20 -16.60 -3.46
CA THR A 229 -14.26 -15.54 -3.06
C THR A 229 -14.47 -15.14 -1.60
N LYS A 230 -15.72 -14.97 -1.15
CA LYS A 230 -16.04 -14.65 0.25
C LYS A 230 -15.52 -15.72 1.22
N LYS A 231 -15.68 -17.01 0.91
CA LYS A 231 -15.13 -18.12 1.71
C LYS A 231 -13.61 -18.06 1.80
N GLN A 232 -12.92 -17.74 0.69
CA GLN A 232 -11.46 -17.58 0.69
C GLN A 232 -11.01 -16.39 1.55
N VAL A 233 -11.71 -15.26 1.46
CA VAL A 233 -11.45 -14.07 2.28
C VAL A 233 -11.63 -14.37 3.77
N LEU A 234 -12.71 -15.07 4.14
CA LEU A 234 -12.96 -15.49 5.53
C LEU A 234 -11.86 -16.41 6.05
N LYS A 235 -11.41 -17.37 5.22
CA LYS A 235 -10.31 -18.28 5.56
C LYS A 235 -9.02 -17.50 5.80
N LEU A 236 -8.66 -16.59 4.88
CA LEU A 236 -7.49 -15.74 5.03
C LEU A 236 -7.56 -14.90 6.31
N HIS A 237 -8.68 -14.22 6.55
CA HIS A 237 -8.89 -13.43 7.76
C HIS A 237 -8.67 -14.26 9.03
N THR A 238 -9.27 -15.45 9.08
CA THR A 238 -9.11 -16.39 10.20
C THR A 238 -7.64 -16.82 10.39
N GLU A 239 -6.92 -17.11 9.31
CA GLU A 239 -5.49 -17.46 9.37
C GLU A 239 -4.62 -16.30 9.88
N LEU A 240 -4.90 -15.07 9.43
CA LEU A 240 -4.18 -13.88 9.88
C LEU A 240 -4.47 -13.57 11.36
N GLU A 241 -5.71 -13.76 11.81
CA GLU A 241 -6.09 -13.58 13.22
C GLU A 241 -5.48 -14.62 14.15
N ASN A 242 -5.45 -15.89 13.72
CA ASN A 242 -4.95 -17.02 14.50
C ASN A 242 -3.43 -17.03 14.70
N SER A 243 -2.69 -16.07 14.14
CA SER A 243 -1.28 -15.88 14.49
C SER A 243 -1.16 -15.53 15.99
N LEU A 244 -0.76 -16.53 16.81
CA LEU A 244 -0.76 -16.51 18.29
C LEU A 244 0.32 -15.61 18.92
N GLU A 245 1.07 -14.83 18.13
CA GLU A 245 2.19 -14.00 18.60
C GLU A 245 1.77 -12.95 19.66
N TYR A 246 0.51 -12.55 19.68
CA TYR A 246 -0.08 -11.59 20.62
C TYR A 246 -0.39 -12.12 22.03
N LEU A 247 -0.48 -13.43 22.22
CA LEU A 247 -1.01 -14.03 23.46
C LEU A 247 -0.02 -13.90 24.61
N MET A 248 1.27 -14.13 24.32
CA MET A 248 2.38 -13.92 25.27
C MET A 248 2.43 -12.47 25.78
N VAL A 249 2.14 -11.50 24.91
CA VAL A 249 2.15 -10.08 25.25
C VAL A 249 0.97 -9.69 26.13
N ARG A 250 -0.24 -10.20 25.86
CA ARG A 250 -1.40 -9.96 26.73
C ARG A 250 -1.16 -10.55 28.13
N LEU A 251 -0.55 -11.72 28.20
CA LEU A 251 -0.16 -12.33 29.48
C LEU A 251 0.88 -11.47 30.22
N LEU A 252 1.90 -10.93 29.54
CA LEU A 252 2.88 -10.02 30.14
C LEU A 252 2.26 -8.70 30.61
N ALA A 253 1.39 -8.08 29.79
CA ALA A 253 0.74 -6.82 30.15
C ALA A 253 -0.22 -6.98 31.33
N VAL A 254 -1.00 -8.06 31.36
CA VAL A 254 -1.86 -8.41 32.51
C VAL A 254 -1.00 -8.69 33.73
N GLY A 255 0.11 -9.44 33.60
CA GLY A 255 1.05 -9.69 34.68
C GLY A 255 1.65 -8.41 35.26
N ALA A 256 2.08 -7.47 34.42
CA ALA A 256 2.62 -6.18 34.85
C ALA A 256 1.56 -5.31 35.55
N ALA A 257 0.32 -5.26 35.02
CA ALA A 257 -0.77 -4.50 35.62
C ALA A 257 -1.18 -5.06 36.99
N VAL A 258 -1.28 -6.39 37.11
CA VAL A 258 -1.55 -7.07 38.39
C VAL A 258 -0.40 -6.84 39.37
N GLY A 259 0.86 -6.92 38.91
CA GLY A 259 2.04 -6.67 39.74
C GLY A 259 2.09 -5.23 40.27
N MET A 260 1.84 -4.23 39.41
CA MET A 260 1.76 -2.83 39.82
C MET A 260 0.60 -2.58 40.78
N GLY A 261 -0.58 -3.13 40.50
CA GLY A 261 -1.74 -3.04 41.39
C GLY A 261 -1.48 -3.66 42.76
N GLY A 262 -0.84 -4.83 42.79
CA GLY A 262 -0.41 -5.50 44.02
C GLY A 262 0.63 -4.69 44.80
N LEU A 263 1.60 -4.08 44.12
CA LEU A 263 2.60 -3.20 44.74
C LEU A 263 1.96 -1.95 45.35
N VAL A 264 1.05 -1.29 44.62
CA VAL A 264 0.31 -0.13 45.13
C VAL A 264 -0.53 -0.52 46.34
N TYR A 265 -1.25 -1.65 46.27
CA TYR A 265 -2.03 -2.17 47.40
C TYR A 265 -1.14 -2.43 48.63
N PHE A 266 0.01 -3.08 48.44
CA PHE A 266 0.97 -3.36 49.52
C PHE A 266 1.54 -2.08 50.14
N LEU A 267 1.91 -1.09 49.31
CA LEU A 267 2.39 0.19 49.80
C LEU A 267 1.31 0.94 50.58
N VAL A 268 0.06 0.96 50.09
CA VAL A 268 -1.06 1.58 50.82
C VAL A 268 -1.28 0.92 52.18
N GLN A 269 -1.15 -0.40 52.28
CA GLN A 269 -1.26 -1.14 53.55
C GLN A 269 -0.11 -0.88 54.53
N GLN A 270 1.06 -0.42 54.10
CA GLN A 270 2.14 -0.02 55.00
C GLN A 270 1.99 1.39 55.57
N PHE A 271 1.17 2.24 54.94
CA PHE A 271 0.97 3.64 55.33
C PHE A 271 -0.37 3.88 56.07
N VAL A 272 -1.19 2.83 56.25
CA VAL A 272 -2.41 2.81 57.07
C VAL A 272 -2.12 2.03 58.35
#